data_AF-A0A9Q3E5B1-F1
#
_entry.id   AF-A0A9Q3E5B1-F1
#
_cell.length_a   1.000
_cell.length_b   1.000
_cell.length_c   1.000
_cell.angle_alpha   90.00
_cell.angle_beta   90.00
_cell.angle_gamma   90.00
#
_symmetry.space_group_name_H-M   'P 1'
#
loop_
_entity.id
_entity.type
_entity.pdbx_description
1 polymer ?
#
loop_
_entity_poly.entity_id
_entity_poly.type
_entity_poly.pdbx_seq_one_letter_code
_entity_poly.pdbx_strand_id
1 'polypeptide(L)'
;MEILHQHQQSQTPIGSFRCDIWDGLVWRHFTGTRNIHDPPFMSIPGALDFSIYVDWFDAQGKSSRLARIGPILLICLNLPLSERLKAENVYVAAIIPGPKEPTALELN
;
A
#
# COMPACT_ATOMS: atom_id res chain seq x y z
N MET A 1 -12.00 14.00 13.94
CA MET A 1 -12.45 13.39 12.66
C MET A 1 -12.57 14.41 11.51
N GLU A 2 -12.46 15.72 11.77
CA GLU A 2 -12.60 16.75 10.73
C GLU A 2 -11.34 16.97 9.87
N ILE A 3 -10.16 16.57 10.38
CA ILE A 3 -8.85 16.79 9.72
C ILE A 3 -8.62 15.80 8.56
N LEU A 4 -9.25 14.62 8.58
CA LEU A 4 -9.12 13.62 7.51
C LEU A 4 -9.89 13.99 6.24
N HIS A 5 -10.93 14.81 6.35
CA HIS A 5 -11.77 15.17 5.20
C HIS A 5 -11.20 16.32 4.35
N GLN A 6 -10.39 17.22 4.91
CA GLN A 6 -9.94 18.41 4.18
C GLN A 6 -8.83 18.13 3.15
N HIS A 7 -8.12 17.01 3.25
CA HIS A 7 -7.00 16.73 2.34
C HIS A 7 -7.38 15.92 1.09
N GLN A 8 -8.57 15.32 1.03
CA GLN A 8 -9.01 14.54 -0.13
C GLN A 8 -9.71 15.37 -1.22
N GLN A 9 -9.85 16.69 -1.03
CA GLN A 9 -10.62 17.56 -1.94
C GLN A 9 -9.81 18.67 -2.64
N SER A 10 -8.49 18.72 -2.53
CA SER A 10 -7.71 19.67 -3.33
C SER A 10 -7.54 19.16 -4.76
N GLN A 11 -8.40 19.62 -5.68
CA GLN A 11 -8.15 19.48 -7.12
C GLN A 11 -6.86 20.25 -7.46
N THR A 12 -5.81 19.53 -7.83
CA THR A 12 -4.53 20.12 -8.25
C THR A 12 -4.75 20.91 -9.55
N PRO A 13 -4.42 22.22 -9.60
CA PRO A 13 -4.62 23.05 -10.80
C PRO A 13 -3.86 22.47 -12.00
N ILE A 14 -4.40 22.62 -13.21
CA ILE A 14 -3.73 22.19 -14.45
C ILE A 14 -2.39 22.95 -14.56
N GLY A 15 -1.28 22.26 -14.26
CA GLY A 15 0.07 22.83 -14.18
C GLY A 15 0.86 22.49 -12.90
N SER A 16 0.22 21.94 -11.86
CA SER A 16 0.92 21.50 -10.64
C SER A 16 1.53 20.11 -10.82
N PHE A 17 2.75 19.91 -10.30
CA PHE A 17 3.39 18.60 -10.22
C PHE A 17 2.46 17.59 -9.56
N ARG A 18 2.32 16.41 -10.17
CA ARG A 18 1.68 15.25 -9.53
C ARG A 18 2.65 14.74 -8.48
N CYS A 19 2.30 14.89 -7.22
CA CYS A 19 3.19 14.61 -6.09
C CYS A 19 2.75 13.39 -5.29
N ASP A 20 1.56 12.84 -5.57
CA ASP A 20 0.99 11.72 -4.83
C ASP A 20 0.34 10.65 -5.74
N ILE A 21 0.19 9.42 -5.23
CA ILE A 21 -0.51 8.32 -5.90
C ILE A 21 -1.95 8.71 -6.26
N TRP A 22 -2.57 9.53 -5.42
CA TRP A 22 -3.92 10.06 -5.61
C TRP A 22 -4.06 11.04 -6.76
N ASP A 23 -2.96 11.57 -7.31
CA ASP A 23 -3.01 12.37 -8.54
C ASP A 23 -3.18 11.49 -9.79
N GLY A 24 -2.95 10.17 -9.66
CA GLY A 24 -3.09 9.18 -10.71
C GLY A 24 -4.53 9.06 -11.22
N LEU A 25 -4.70 8.95 -12.54
CA LEU A 25 -6.04 8.86 -13.15
C LEU A 25 -6.82 7.63 -12.66
N VAL A 26 -6.13 6.48 -12.55
CA VAL A 26 -6.71 5.22 -12.12
C VAL A 26 -7.27 5.34 -10.71
N TRP A 27 -6.49 5.85 -9.76
CA TRP A 27 -6.89 5.94 -8.36
C TRP A 27 -8.02 6.96 -8.11
N ARG A 28 -8.05 8.06 -8.88
CA ARG A 28 -9.14 9.05 -8.78
C ARG A 28 -10.50 8.54 -9.25
N HIS A 29 -10.51 7.61 -10.19
CA HIS A 29 -11.75 7.09 -10.80
C HIS A 29 -12.01 5.63 -10.45
N PHE A 30 -11.20 5.03 -9.58
CA PHE A 30 -11.38 3.65 -9.17
C PHE A 30 -12.66 3.53 -8.36
N THR A 31 -13.66 2.83 -8.89
CA THR A 31 -14.96 2.65 -8.22
C THR A 31 -14.97 1.44 -7.27
N GLY A 32 -14.02 0.51 -7.43
CA GLY A 32 -14.01 -0.76 -6.69
C GLY A 32 -15.08 -1.76 -7.16
N THR A 33 -15.88 -1.41 -8.16
CA THR A 33 -16.93 -2.28 -8.72
C THR A 33 -16.71 -2.48 -10.23
N ARG A 34 -17.50 -3.37 -10.84
CA ARG A 34 -17.53 -3.50 -12.31
C ARG A 34 -18.33 -2.38 -12.98
N ASN A 35 -19.01 -1.52 -12.21
CA ASN A 35 -19.80 -0.43 -12.73
C ASN A 35 -19.01 0.88 -12.69
N ILE A 36 -18.75 1.45 -13.87
CA ILE A 36 -17.99 2.70 -14.01
C ILE A 36 -18.79 3.94 -13.57
N HIS A 37 -20.11 3.82 -13.44
CA HIS A 37 -20.97 4.92 -13.00
C HIS A 37 -21.07 5.05 -11.47
N ASP A 38 -20.54 4.08 -10.73
CA ASP A 38 -20.49 4.16 -9.27
C ASP A 38 -19.52 5.29 -8.85
N PRO A 39 -19.75 5.93 -7.68
CA PRO A 39 -18.84 6.95 -7.19
C PRO A 39 -17.44 6.36 -6.96
N PRO A 40 -16.37 7.18 -7.07
CA PRO A 40 -15.02 6.73 -6.73
C PRO A 40 -14.97 6.13 -5.32
N PHE A 41 -14.28 5.01 -5.14
CA PHE A 41 -14.21 4.26 -3.89
C PHE A 41 -13.75 5.13 -2.72
N MET A 42 -12.76 6.00 -2.95
CA MET A 42 -12.24 6.93 -1.94
C MET A 42 -13.20 8.08 -1.58
N SER A 43 -14.31 8.27 -2.29
CA SER A 43 -15.34 9.22 -1.90
C SER A 43 -16.32 8.65 -0.84
N ILE A 44 -16.27 7.34 -0.59
CA ILE A 44 -17.13 6.67 0.39
C ILE A 44 -16.60 6.95 1.80
N PRO A 45 -17.44 7.45 2.74
CA PRO A 45 -17.02 7.68 4.11
C PRO A 45 -16.44 6.42 4.77
N GLY A 46 -15.26 6.53 5.36
CA GLY A 46 -14.57 5.41 5.99
C GLY A 46 -13.83 4.48 5.02
N ALA A 47 -13.78 4.79 3.73
CA ALA A 47 -12.90 4.08 2.80
C ALA A 47 -11.44 4.27 3.21
N LEU A 48 -10.74 3.15 3.37
CA LEU A 48 -9.32 3.13 3.70
C LEU A 48 -8.54 2.60 2.51
N ASP A 49 -7.36 3.18 2.30
CA ASP A 49 -6.38 2.69 1.35
C ASP A 49 -5.04 2.44 2.04
N PHE A 50 -4.43 1.32 1.67
CA PHE A 50 -3.16 0.88 2.20
C PHE A 50 -2.22 0.46 1.08
N SER A 51 -1.00 0.98 1.13
CA SER A 51 0.10 0.35 0.43
C SER A 51 0.53 -0.89 1.21
N ILE A 52 0.78 -1.98 0.48
CA ILE A 52 1.33 -3.21 1.02
C ILE A 52 2.80 -3.33 0.64
N TYR A 53 3.66 -3.60 1.61
CA TYR A 53 5.05 -3.97 1.39
C TYR A 53 5.28 -5.39 1.87
N VAL A 54 5.88 -6.21 1.02
CA VAL A 54 6.27 -7.59 1.30
C VAL A 54 7.66 -7.83 0.75
N ASP A 55 8.58 -8.25 1.60
CA ASP A 55 9.94 -8.64 1.21
C ASP A 55 10.42 -9.75 2.14
N TRP A 56 11.28 -10.64 1.65
CA TRP A 56 11.86 -11.71 2.46
C TRP A 56 13.33 -11.45 2.70
N PHE A 57 13.70 -11.32 3.97
CA PHE A 57 15.09 -11.15 4.39
C PHE A 57 15.55 -12.30 5.29
N ASP A 58 16.87 -12.48 5.34
CA ASP A 58 17.51 -13.38 6.29
C ASP A 58 17.61 -12.65 7.64
N ALA A 59 16.72 -13.01 8.58
CA ALA A 59 16.68 -12.41 9.90
C ALA A 59 17.81 -12.87 10.83
N GLN A 60 18.56 -13.93 10.47
CA GLN A 60 19.61 -14.52 11.30
C GLN A 60 21.02 -14.25 10.77
N GLY A 61 21.15 -13.77 9.53
CA GLY A 61 22.40 -13.31 8.91
C GLY A 61 23.26 -14.44 8.33
N LYS A 62 23.58 -14.34 7.03
CA LYS A 62 24.54 -15.09 6.16
C LYS A 62 24.72 -16.61 6.33
N SER A 63 24.16 -17.28 7.33
CA SER A 63 24.56 -18.62 7.74
C SER A 63 23.40 -19.59 8.00
N SER A 64 22.14 -19.16 7.98
CA SER A 64 21.02 -20.09 8.10
C SER A 64 20.24 -20.18 6.78
N ARG A 65 20.37 -21.31 6.10
CA ARG A 65 19.53 -21.70 4.95
C ARG A 65 18.05 -21.90 5.32
N LEU A 66 17.65 -21.59 6.56
CA LEU A 66 16.48 -22.18 7.20
C LEU A 66 15.41 -21.20 7.65
N ALA A 67 15.61 -19.88 7.61
CA ALA A 67 14.56 -18.94 8.01
C ALA A 67 14.65 -17.59 7.29
N ARG A 68 14.33 -17.58 5.99
CA ARG A 68 13.85 -16.34 5.37
C ARG A 68 12.48 -16.05 5.96
N ILE A 69 12.26 -14.86 6.48
CA ILE A 69 10.94 -14.40 6.93
C ILE A 69 10.59 -13.16 6.14
N GLY A 70 9.31 -12.97 5.86
CA GLY A 70 8.83 -11.77 5.19
C GLY A 70 7.77 -11.06 6.02
N PRO A 71 7.99 -9.81 6.45
CA PRO A 71 6.92 -9.01 7.00
C PRO A 71 5.95 -8.61 5.89
N ILE A 72 4.66 -8.61 6.22
CA ILE A 72 3.65 -7.87 5.46
C ILE A 72 3.42 -6.56 6.22
N LEU A 73 3.86 -5.45 5.64
CA LEU A 73 3.65 -4.12 6.18
C LEU A 73 2.49 -3.43 5.45
N LEU A 74 1.65 -2.74 6.20
CA LEU A 74 0.59 -1.88 5.68
C LEU A 74 0.90 -0.43 6.03
N ILE A 75 0.79 0.45 5.03
CA ILE A 75 0.97 1.90 5.16
C ILE A 75 -0.32 2.59 4.77
N CYS A 76 -0.95 3.30 5.71
CA CYS A 76 -2.23 4.00 5.48
C CYS A 76 -2.01 5.21 4.57
N LEU A 77 -2.55 5.15 3.34
CA LEU A 77 -2.39 6.20 2.34
C LEU A 77 -3.37 7.36 2.53
N ASN A 78 -4.34 7.22 3.44
CA ASN A 78 -5.21 8.32 3.88
C ASN A 78 -4.47 9.35 4.75
N LEU A 79 -3.29 9.02 5.29
CA LEU A 79 -2.46 9.97 6.01
C LEU A 79 -1.75 10.94 5.04
N PRO A 80 -1.41 12.17 5.47
CA PRO A 80 -0.58 13.09 4.69
C PRO A 80 0.76 12.43 4.30
N LEU A 81 1.29 12.78 3.12
CA LEU A 81 2.49 12.16 2.57
C LEU A 81 3.67 12.10 3.55
N SER A 82 3.89 13.16 4.33
CA SER A 82 4.96 13.27 5.34
C SER A 82 4.77 12.36 6.57
N GLU A 83 3.58 11.84 6.79
CA GLU A 83 3.21 11.05 7.98
C GLU A 83 3.22 9.54 7.71
N ARG A 84 3.03 9.13 6.46
CA ARG A 84 2.79 7.72 6.07
C ARG A 84 3.88 6.76 6.55
N LEU A 85 5.14 7.15 6.40
CA LEU A 85 6.29 6.28 6.68
C LEU A 85 6.93 6.50 8.06
N LYS A 86 6.28 7.30 8.93
CA LYS A 86 6.71 7.37 10.32
C LYS A 86 6.51 6.02 11.00
N ALA A 87 7.44 5.65 11.90
CA ALA A 87 7.45 4.33 12.51
C ALA A 87 6.13 4.00 13.23
N GLU A 88 5.49 4.99 13.85
CA GLU A 88 4.19 4.87 14.51
C GLU A 88 3.00 4.62 13.57
N ASN A 89 3.16 4.89 12.27
CA ASN A 89 2.11 4.76 11.25
C ASN A 89 2.30 3.56 10.30
N VAL A 90 3.37 2.78 10.49
CA VAL A 90 3.62 1.55 9.75
C VAL A 90 3.11 0.36 10.56
N TYR A 91 2.17 -0.41 9.97
CA TYR A 91 1.55 -1.54 10.65
C TYR A 91 2.14 -2.87 10.14
N VAL A 92 2.63 -3.72 11.05
CA VAL A 92 3.02 -5.09 10.73
C VAL A 92 1.79 -5.98 10.78
N ALA A 93 1.25 -6.33 9.61
CA ALA A 93 0.04 -7.14 9.51
C ALA A 93 0.30 -8.64 9.68
N ALA A 94 1.46 -9.12 9.22
CA ALA A 94 1.86 -10.52 9.36
C ALA A 94 3.38 -10.71 9.24
N ILE A 95 3.86 -11.87 9.66
CA ILE A 95 5.19 -12.40 9.34
C ILE A 95 4.97 -13.76 8.68
N ILE A 96 5.40 -13.90 7.43
CA ILE A 96 5.21 -15.12 6.63
C ILE A 96 6.54 -15.85 6.43
N PRO A 97 6.51 -17.19 6.35
CA PRO A 97 7.70 -17.97 6.05
C PRO A 97 8.24 -17.65 4.65
N GLY A 98 9.53 -17.88 4.46
CA GLY A 98 10.24 -17.80 3.20
C GLY A 98 9.59 -18.63 2.10
N PRO A 99 9.64 -18.18 0.82
CA PRO A 99 9.33 -19.08 -0.28
C PRO A 99 10.29 -20.26 -0.25
N LYS A 100 9.78 -21.44 -0.60
CA LYS A 100 10.64 -22.61 -0.82
C LYS A 100 11.40 -22.42 -2.13
N GLU A 101 12.62 -22.92 -2.20
CA GLU A 101 13.36 -22.98 -3.46
C GLU A 101 12.56 -23.84 -4.47
N PRO A 102 12.29 -23.33 -5.68
CA PRO A 102 11.52 -24.08 -6.67
C PRO A 102 12.30 -25.32 -7.10
N THR A 103 11.57 -26.41 -7.31
CA THR A 103 12.12 -27.65 -7.85
C THR A 103 12.38 -27.53 -9.36
N ALA A 104 13.24 -28.40 -9.90
CA ALA A 104 13.49 -28.45 -11.34
C ALA A 104 12.22 -28.74 -12.18
N LEU A 105 11.22 -29.39 -11.58
CA LEU A 105 9.94 -29.65 -12.25
C LEU A 105 9.04 -28.40 -12.30
N GLU A 106 9.13 -27.51 -11.30
CA GLU A 106 8.34 -26.27 -11.24
C GLU A 106 8.90 -25.16 -12.14
N LEU A 107 10.12 -25.32 -12.65
CA LEU A 107 10.79 -24.36 -13.55
C LEU A 107 10.62 -24.68 -15.04
N ASN A 108 10.13 -25.87 -15.38
CA ASN A 108 9.92 -26.34 -16.76
C ASN A 108 8.45 -26.21 -17.18
#